data_AF-A0A2D2ASU3-F1
#
_entry.id   AF-A0A2D2ASU3-F1
#
_cell.length_a   1.000
_cell.length_b   1.000
_cell.length_c   1.000
_cell.angle_alpha   90.00
_cell.angle_beta   90.00
_cell.angle_gamma   90.00
#
_symmetry.space_group_name_H-M   'P 1'
#
loop_
_entity.id
_entity.type
_entity.pdbx_description
1 polymer ?
#
loop_
_entity_poly.entity_id
_entity_poly.type
_entity_poly.pdbx_seq_one_letter_code
_entity_poly.pdbx_strand_id
1 'polypeptide(L)'
;MSSSVRFAAVAACGLALFAAGAAHAETKRMVTYDSESAEARRLTGAGLTFVFTKSMLGRTRVLAVRATAVPVGVLPRPLDDGAMVRKLDDLMGEDRGSGSLYSIDPAAQEGKVMIQAFCPGAQEGWLAVGPFVHARELRVHAFGADAGGEPRLCSVMDFSWRGEWRMPNPNASDITARVMSPDYVRRPGS
;
A
#
# COMPACT_ATOMS: atom_id res chain seq x y z
N MET A 1 37.34 -37.06 -55.19
CA MET A 1 36.22 -37.74 -54.51
C MET A 1 36.03 -37.10 -53.14
N SER A 2 34.88 -36.45 -52.96
CA SER A 2 34.39 -35.83 -51.73
C SER A 2 34.01 -36.86 -50.68
N SER A 3 34.07 -36.45 -49.40
CA SER A 3 33.25 -36.85 -48.23
C SER A 3 34.16 -37.06 -47.00
N SER A 4 33.94 -36.53 -45.80
CA SER A 4 32.87 -35.73 -45.25
C SER A 4 33.36 -35.19 -43.89
N VAL A 5 33.83 -33.94 -43.85
CA VAL A 5 34.02 -33.20 -42.60
C VAL A 5 32.65 -32.65 -42.18
N ARG A 6 31.78 -33.46 -41.57
CA ARG A 6 30.46 -33.01 -41.11
C ARG A 6 29.93 -33.79 -39.90
N PHE A 7 30.69 -33.91 -38.82
CA PHE A 7 30.13 -34.44 -37.55
C PHE A 7 30.78 -33.77 -36.33
N ALA A 8 30.65 -32.45 -36.19
CA ALA A 8 31.04 -31.77 -34.94
C ALA A 8 30.30 -30.45 -34.69
N ALA A 9 29.10 -30.24 -35.25
CA ALA A 9 28.44 -28.93 -35.16
C ALA A 9 26.92 -29.01 -34.86
N VAL A 10 26.45 -30.03 -34.14
CA VAL A 10 25.02 -30.13 -33.78
C VAL A 10 24.78 -30.22 -32.26
N ALA A 11 25.81 -30.42 -31.44
CA ALA A 11 25.63 -30.71 -30.00
C ALA A 11 25.68 -29.47 -29.06
N ALA A 12 25.74 -28.24 -29.56
CA ALA A 12 26.00 -27.05 -28.71
C ALA A 12 24.87 -26.01 -28.65
N CYS A 13 23.75 -26.17 -29.37
CA CYS A 13 22.69 -25.13 -29.41
C CYS A 13 21.42 -25.44 -28.59
N GLY A 14 21.36 -26.54 -27.84
CA GLY A 14 20.10 -27.03 -27.25
C GLY A 14 19.75 -26.55 -25.84
N LEU A 15 20.66 -25.89 -25.10
CA LEU A 15 20.52 -25.73 -23.63
C LEU A 15 20.37 -24.28 -23.13
N ALA A 16 20.17 -23.29 -24.01
CA ALA A 16 20.05 -21.88 -23.61
C ALA A 16 18.62 -21.33 -23.56
N LEU A 17 17.57 -22.17 -23.65
CA LEU A 17 16.17 -21.70 -23.74
C LEU A 17 15.39 -21.67 -22.41
N PHE A 18 15.99 -22.00 -21.26
CA PHE A 18 15.26 -22.07 -19.98
C PHE A 18 15.59 -20.99 -18.95
N ALA A 19 16.32 -19.93 -19.32
CA ALA A 19 16.62 -18.82 -18.40
C ALA A 19 15.70 -17.61 -18.56
N ALA A 20 14.60 -17.71 -19.30
CA ALA A 20 13.52 -16.73 -19.23
C ALA A 20 12.61 -17.09 -18.03
N GLY A 21 13.16 -17.04 -16.82
CA GLY A 21 12.34 -17.02 -15.62
C GLY A 21 11.40 -15.84 -15.74
N ALA A 22 10.11 -16.10 -15.93
CA ALA A 22 9.08 -15.09 -15.80
C ALA A 22 9.19 -14.57 -14.37
N ALA A 23 9.97 -13.51 -14.17
CA ALA A 23 9.87 -12.67 -13.02
C ALA A 23 8.45 -12.10 -13.07
N HIS A 24 7.52 -12.82 -12.44
CA HIS A 24 6.15 -12.37 -12.28
C HIS A 24 6.21 -11.16 -11.36
N ALA A 25 6.40 -9.99 -11.99
CA ALA A 25 6.47 -8.72 -11.32
C ALA A 25 5.18 -8.54 -10.51
N GLU A 26 5.35 -8.38 -9.21
CA GLU A 26 4.29 -8.00 -8.28
C GLU A 26 3.50 -6.86 -8.91
N THR A 27 2.25 -7.12 -9.31
CA THR A 27 1.53 -6.14 -10.12
C THR A 27 1.05 -5.03 -9.21
N LYS A 28 1.70 -3.87 -9.33
CA LYS A 28 1.35 -2.66 -8.58
C LYS A 28 0.04 -2.09 -9.13
N ARG A 29 -0.93 -1.88 -8.24
CA ARG A 29 -2.26 -1.33 -8.56
C ARG A 29 -2.48 -0.03 -7.81
N MET A 30 -3.31 0.84 -8.38
CA MET A 30 -3.76 2.06 -7.75
C MET A 30 -5.28 2.02 -7.67
N VAL A 31 -5.83 2.20 -6.47
CA VAL A 31 -7.29 2.22 -6.27
C VAL A 31 -7.64 3.50 -5.54
N THR A 32 -8.75 4.12 -5.95
CA THR A 32 -9.31 5.28 -5.28
C THR A 32 -10.64 4.94 -4.64
N TYR A 33 -10.85 5.51 -3.46
CA TYR A 33 -12.06 5.42 -2.68
C TYR A 33 -12.57 6.81 -2.33
N ASP A 34 -13.90 6.94 -2.26
CA ASP A 34 -14.61 8.14 -1.84
C ASP A 34 -14.92 8.10 -0.34
N SER A 35 -14.81 9.23 0.34
CA SER A 35 -15.16 9.32 1.76
C SER A 35 -16.66 9.14 1.98
N GLU A 36 -17.05 8.10 2.72
CA GLU A 36 -18.45 7.77 2.99
C GLU A 36 -18.91 8.14 4.40
N SER A 37 -18.07 7.91 5.40
CA SER A 37 -18.33 8.33 6.78
C SER A 37 -18.01 9.82 7.00
N ALA A 38 -18.64 10.44 8.01
CA ALA A 38 -18.32 11.82 8.40
C ALA A 38 -16.85 11.96 8.84
N GLU A 39 -16.33 10.93 9.52
CA GLU A 39 -14.95 10.82 9.97
C GLU A 39 -13.97 10.78 8.78
N ALA A 40 -14.24 9.94 7.78
CA ALA A 40 -13.46 9.88 6.54
C ALA A 40 -13.42 11.23 5.83
N ARG A 41 -14.57 11.93 5.73
CA ARG A 41 -14.65 13.26 5.11
C ARG A 41 -13.82 14.29 5.87
N ARG A 42 -13.89 14.28 7.21
CA ARG A 42 -13.14 15.22 8.05
C ARG A 42 -11.64 15.04 7.88
N LEU A 43 -11.18 13.79 7.82
CA LEU A 43 -9.75 13.46 7.88
C LEU A 43 -9.06 13.43 6.51
N THR A 44 -9.80 13.04 5.47
CA THR A 44 -9.22 12.77 4.13
C THR A 44 -9.82 13.65 3.03
N GLY A 45 -10.85 14.44 3.38
CA GLY A 45 -11.65 15.23 2.45
C GLY A 45 -12.43 14.34 1.49
N ALA A 46 -12.16 14.45 0.19
CA ALA A 46 -12.94 13.74 -0.83
C ALA A 46 -12.69 12.21 -0.85
N GLY A 47 -11.64 11.71 -0.19
CA GLY A 47 -11.34 10.28 -0.16
C GLY A 47 -9.85 9.96 -0.13
N LEU A 48 -9.53 8.68 -0.39
CA LEU A 48 -8.17 8.13 -0.35
C LEU A 48 -7.79 7.47 -1.67
N THR A 49 -6.52 7.60 -2.05
CA THR A 49 -5.91 6.80 -3.11
C THR A 49 -4.84 5.91 -2.50
N PHE A 50 -4.97 4.61 -2.73
CA PHE A 50 -4.02 3.59 -2.29
C PHE A 50 -3.21 3.10 -3.46
N VAL A 51 -1.92 2.94 -3.24
CA VAL A 51 -1.04 2.18 -4.09
C VAL A 51 -0.62 0.93 -3.35
N PHE A 52 -0.88 -0.23 -3.94
CA PHE A 52 -0.57 -1.51 -3.33
C PHE A 52 0.00 -2.49 -4.34
N THR A 53 0.67 -3.51 -3.84
CA THR A 53 1.01 -4.69 -4.62
C THR A 53 0.11 -5.84 -4.24
N LYS A 54 -0.31 -6.60 -5.26
CA LYS A 54 -0.94 -7.91 -5.07
C LYS A 54 0.12 -8.96 -5.33
N SER A 55 0.54 -9.66 -4.28
CA SER A 55 1.42 -10.82 -4.44
C SER A 55 0.65 -12.01 -5.04
N MET A 56 1.39 -12.92 -5.67
CA MET A 56 0.85 -14.18 -6.20
C MET A 56 0.12 -15.05 -5.15
N LEU A 57 0.43 -14.86 -3.86
CA LEU A 57 -0.18 -15.57 -2.73
C LEU A 57 -1.39 -14.83 -2.13
N GLY A 58 -1.92 -13.82 -2.83
CA GLY A 58 -3.09 -13.05 -2.37
C GLY A 58 -2.80 -12.04 -1.25
N ARG A 59 -1.57 -11.97 -0.73
CA ARG A 59 -1.18 -10.94 0.23
C ARG A 59 -1.14 -9.59 -0.47
N THR A 60 -1.86 -8.62 0.09
CA THR A 60 -1.90 -7.24 -0.39
C THR A 60 -1.05 -6.38 0.53
N ARG A 61 -0.05 -5.70 -0.02
CA ARG A 61 0.80 -4.77 0.73
C ARG A 61 0.51 -3.35 0.28
N VAL A 62 0.06 -2.52 1.20
CA VAL A 62 -0.04 -1.08 0.96
C VAL A 62 1.36 -0.51 0.86
N LEU A 63 1.67 0.07 -0.29
CA LEU A 63 2.94 0.74 -0.55
C LEU A 63 2.87 2.22 -0.21
N ALA A 64 1.73 2.86 -0.48
CA ALA A 64 1.49 4.25 -0.15
C ALA A 64 -0.01 4.53 -0.02
N VAL A 65 -0.37 5.43 0.89
CA VAL A 65 -1.73 5.97 1.05
C VAL A 65 -1.66 7.47 0.88
N ARG A 66 -2.52 8.05 0.05
CA ARG A 66 -2.62 9.50 -0.12
C ARG A 66 -4.05 9.97 0.08
N ALA A 67 -4.23 11.00 0.90
CA ALA A 67 -5.50 11.69 0.96
C ALA A 67 -5.69 12.56 -0.28
N THR A 68 -6.89 12.56 -0.84
CA THR A 68 -7.18 13.35 -2.05
C THR A 68 -7.27 14.85 -1.77
N ALA A 69 -7.60 15.24 -0.54
CA ALA A 69 -7.75 16.65 -0.15
C ALA A 69 -6.49 17.30 0.45
N VAL A 70 -5.47 16.52 0.81
CA VAL A 70 -4.20 17.03 1.35
C VAL A 70 -3.02 16.28 0.74
N PRO A 71 -1.90 16.96 0.41
CA PRO A 71 -0.73 16.33 -0.20
C PRO A 71 0.09 15.53 0.81
N VAL A 72 -0.58 14.77 1.69
CA VAL A 72 0.02 13.93 2.71
C VAL A 72 -0.07 12.50 2.23
N GLY A 73 1.08 11.88 2.05
CA GLY A 73 1.23 10.46 1.79
C GLY A 73 1.87 9.79 3.00
N VAL A 74 1.43 8.58 3.36
CA VAL A 74 2.18 7.77 4.32
C VAL A 74 2.62 6.47 3.65
N LEU A 75 3.84 6.05 4.01
CA LEU A 75 4.40 4.74 3.72
C LEU A 75 4.17 3.87 4.95
N PRO A 76 2.99 3.25 5.07
CA PRO A 76 2.68 2.44 6.24
C PRO A 76 3.68 1.27 6.32
N ARG A 77 4.35 1.11 7.46
CA ARG A 77 5.23 -0.03 7.70
C ARG A 77 4.40 -1.17 8.26
N PRO A 78 4.41 -2.38 7.67
CA PRO A 78 3.73 -3.53 8.24
C PRO A 78 4.10 -3.69 9.71
N LEU A 79 3.10 -3.97 10.54
CA LEU A 79 3.31 -4.17 11.96
C LEU A 79 3.66 -5.64 12.22
N ASP A 80 4.92 -5.90 12.59
CA ASP A 80 5.43 -7.26 12.82
C ASP A 80 5.44 -7.66 14.31
N ASP A 81 5.19 -6.71 15.22
CA ASP A 81 5.05 -6.99 16.65
C ASP A 81 3.72 -7.72 16.93
N GLY A 82 3.81 -9.04 17.10
CA GLY A 82 2.65 -9.90 17.33
C GLY A 82 1.86 -9.60 18.60
N ALA A 83 2.44 -8.95 19.62
CA ALA A 83 1.71 -8.53 20.81
C ALA A 83 0.90 -7.27 20.54
N MET A 84 1.51 -6.27 19.90
CA MET A 84 0.80 -5.06 19.48
C MET A 84 -0.28 -5.38 18.45
N VAL A 85 -0.02 -6.27 17.48
CA VAL A 85 -1.01 -6.74 16.51
C VAL A 85 -2.27 -7.26 17.20
N ARG A 86 -2.11 -8.13 18.21
CA ARG A 86 -3.26 -8.66 18.97
C ARG A 86 -4.01 -7.57 19.72
N LYS A 87 -3.30 -6.64 20.38
CA LYS A 87 -3.93 -5.52 21.09
C LYS A 87 -4.76 -4.64 20.15
N LEU A 88 -4.21 -4.26 18.99
CA LEU A 88 -4.91 -3.43 18.02
C LEU A 88 -6.10 -4.16 17.39
N ASP A 89 -5.94 -5.45 17.10
CA ASP A 89 -7.03 -6.28 16.61
C ASP A 89 -8.17 -6.33 17.62
N ASP A 90 -7.89 -6.60 18.90
CA ASP A 90 -8.89 -6.61 19.97
C ASP A 90 -9.68 -5.31 20.07
N LEU A 91 -9.02 -4.16 19.85
CA LEU A 91 -9.66 -2.84 19.84
C LEU A 91 -10.62 -2.62 18.67
N MET A 92 -10.56 -3.44 17.60
CA MET A 92 -11.48 -3.36 16.47
C MET A 92 -12.86 -3.98 16.77
N GLY A 93 -13.02 -4.70 17.88
CA GLY A 93 -14.31 -5.27 18.29
C GLY A 93 -14.85 -6.30 17.29
N GLU A 94 -16.00 -6.00 16.67
CA GLU A 94 -16.62 -6.90 15.68
C GLU A 94 -15.81 -7.02 14.38
N ASP A 95 -14.97 -6.03 14.07
CA ASP A 95 -14.10 -6.02 12.90
C ASP A 95 -12.78 -6.78 13.12
N ARG A 96 -12.64 -7.52 14.23
CA ARG A 96 -11.45 -8.34 14.51
C ARG A 96 -11.09 -9.27 13.36
N GLY A 97 -9.79 -9.34 13.04
CA GLY A 97 -9.22 -10.11 11.95
C GLY A 97 -9.48 -9.54 10.55
N SER A 98 -10.18 -8.41 10.42
CA SER A 98 -10.58 -7.83 9.13
C SER A 98 -9.62 -6.73 8.67
N GLY A 99 -8.32 -6.97 8.66
CA GLY A 99 -7.39 -5.97 8.13
C GLY A 99 -5.93 -6.34 8.15
N SER A 100 -5.14 -5.57 7.39
CA SER A 100 -3.69 -5.53 7.51
C SER A 100 -3.30 -4.36 8.40
N LEU A 101 -2.46 -4.63 9.40
CA LEU A 101 -2.03 -3.63 10.38
C LEU A 101 -0.70 -3.00 9.99
N TYR A 102 -0.62 -1.69 10.17
CA TYR A 102 0.53 -0.89 9.83
C TYR A 102 0.84 0.14 10.91
N SER A 103 2.13 0.40 11.11
CA SER A 103 2.62 1.53 11.92
C SER A 103 2.85 2.76 11.04
N ILE A 104 2.56 3.93 11.61
CA ILE A 104 2.93 5.23 11.05
C ILE A 104 4.27 5.63 11.68
N ASP A 105 5.20 6.15 10.88
CA ASP A 105 6.48 6.63 11.39
C ASP A 105 6.33 8.03 12.03
N PRO A 106 6.45 8.17 13.36
CA PRO A 106 6.30 9.47 14.02
C PRO A 106 7.49 10.41 13.77
N ALA A 107 8.63 9.90 13.31
CA ALA A 107 9.80 10.72 12.97
C ALA A 107 9.65 11.40 11.60
N ALA A 108 8.81 10.86 10.71
CA ALA A 108 8.48 11.49 9.44
C ALA A 108 7.55 12.69 9.67
N GLN A 109 7.83 13.81 9.01
CA GLN A 109 7.03 15.05 9.15
C GLN A 109 5.54 14.82 8.83
N GLU A 110 5.27 14.12 7.73
CA GLU A 110 3.91 13.74 7.32
C GLU A 110 3.27 12.73 8.28
N GLY A 111 4.07 11.81 8.86
CA GLY A 111 3.60 10.82 9.82
C GLY A 111 3.13 11.45 11.13
N LYS A 112 3.90 12.38 11.70
CA LYS A 112 3.49 13.12 12.91
C LYS A 112 2.18 13.89 12.70
N VAL A 113 2.03 14.57 11.57
CA VAL A 113 0.80 15.30 11.23
C VAL A 113 -0.38 14.32 11.12
N MET A 114 -0.18 13.18 10.47
CA MET A 114 -1.21 12.16 10.32
C MET A 114 -1.64 11.55 11.67
N ILE A 115 -0.69 11.22 12.56
CA ILE A 115 -0.98 10.70 13.90
C ILE A 115 -1.84 11.69 14.67
N GLN A 116 -1.49 12.97 14.67
CA GLN A 116 -2.26 14.01 15.37
C GLN A 116 -3.64 14.24 14.77
N ALA A 117 -3.79 14.12 13.44
CA ALA A 117 -5.08 14.25 12.78
C ALA A 117 -6.02 13.10 13.15
N PHE A 118 -5.51 11.85 13.14
CA PHE A 118 -6.31 10.67 13.48
C PHE A 118 -6.54 10.49 14.97
N CYS A 119 -5.56 10.83 15.79
CA CYS A 119 -5.64 10.67 17.22
C CYS A 119 -4.98 11.87 17.92
N PRO A 120 -5.75 12.95 18.15
CA PRO A 120 -5.25 14.12 18.86
C PRO A 120 -4.59 13.75 20.19
N GLY A 121 -3.38 14.25 20.42
CA GLY A 121 -2.59 13.98 21.63
C GLY A 121 -1.71 12.71 21.58
N ALA A 122 -1.91 11.82 20.61
CA ALA A 122 -1.10 10.60 20.48
C ALA A 122 0.32 10.89 19.94
N GLN A 123 1.31 10.14 20.42
CA GLN A 123 2.70 10.21 19.94
C GLN A 123 3.05 9.07 18.99
N GLU A 124 2.33 7.95 19.14
CA GLU A 124 2.41 6.79 18.25
C GLU A 124 1.07 6.60 17.53
N GLY A 125 1.09 6.00 16.34
CA GLY A 125 -0.14 5.71 15.61
C GLY A 125 -0.03 4.56 14.64
N TRP A 126 -1.18 3.93 14.40
CA TRP A 126 -1.34 2.75 13.58
C TRP A 126 -2.59 2.81 12.73
N LEU A 127 -2.62 2.02 11.66
CA LEU A 127 -3.78 1.85 10.80
C LEU A 127 -4.06 0.36 10.63
N ALA A 128 -5.32 -0.05 10.80
CA ALA A 128 -5.83 -1.29 10.23
C ALA A 128 -6.53 -0.94 8.91
N VAL A 129 -6.06 -1.50 7.81
CA VAL A 129 -6.65 -1.29 6.48
C VAL A 129 -7.35 -2.57 6.07
N GLY A 130 -8.65 -2.50 5.84
CA GLY A 130 -9.45 -3.61 5.34
C GLY A 130 -8.95 -4.16 4.01
N PRO A 131 -9.47 -5.32 3.57
CA PRO A 131 -9.02 -5.95 2.34
C PRO A 131 -9.41 -5.12 1.10
N PHE A 132 -8.47 -4.95 0.18
CA PHE A 132 -8.75 -4.35 -1.13
C PHE A 132 -9.47 -5.37 -2.02
N VAL A 133 -10.80 -5.29 -2.05
CA VAL A 133 -11.66 -6.09 -2.92
C VAL A 133 -12.28 -5.19 -3.99
N HIS A 134 -12.25 -5.67 -5.24
CA HIS A 134 -12.79 -4.93 -6.37
C HIS A 134 -14.27 -4.58 -6.16
N ALA A 135 -14.64 -3.32 -6.39
CA ALA A 135 -16.01 -2.82 -6.27
C ALA A 135 -16.66 -3.06 -4.90
N ARG A 136 -15.85 -3.06 -3.83
CA ARG A 136 -16.32 -3.15 -2.44
C ARG A 136 -15.87 -1.94 -1.64
N GLU A 137 -16.65 -1.62 -0.63
CA GLU A 137 -16.30 -0.64 0.40
C GLU A 137 -15.02 -1.03 1.13
N LEU A 138 -14.32 -0.02 1.64
CA LEU A 138 -13.13 -0.16 2.44
C LEU A 138 -13.38 0.47 3.81
N ARG A 139 -13.10 -0.28 4.85
CA ARG A 139 -13.03 0.23 6.22
C ARG A 139 -11.58 0.37 6.66
N VAL A 140 -11.27 1.48 7.32
CA VAL A 140 -9.97 1.76 7.93
C VAL A 140 -10.15 2.16 9.38
N HIS A 141 -9.41 1.54 10.28
CA HIS A 141 -9.36 1.90 11.69
C HIS A 141 -8.04 2.63 11.96
N ALA A 142 -8.11 3.74 12.68
CA ALA A 142 -6.94 4.49 13.12
C ALA A 142 -6.80 4.42 14.63
N PHE A 143 -5.58 4.12 15.07
CA PHE A 143 -5.23 3.96 16.48
C PHE A 143 -4.13 4.94 16.86
N GLY A 144 -4.08 5.27 18.15
CA GLY A 144 -3.02 6.08 18.70
C GLY A 144 -2.69 5.65 20.13
N ALA A 145 -1.50 6.03 20.57
CA ALA A 145 -1.09 5.91 21.96
C ALA A 145 -0.25 7.12 22.34
N ASP A 146 -0.29 7.48 23.61
CA ASP A 146 0.70 8.40 24.18
C ASP A 146 2.05 7.64 24.30
N ALA A 147 3.17 8.32 24.48
CA ALA A 147 4.47 7.64 24.51
C ALA A 147 4.53 6.56 25.62
N GLY A 148 4.69 5.29 25.22
CA GLY A 148 4.67 4.15 26.14
C GLY A 148 3.30 3.85 26.78
N GLY A 149 2.23 4.50 26.32
CA GLY A 149 0.86 4.27 26.80
C GLY A 149 0.17 3.09 26.11
N GLU A 150 -1.02 2.74 26.61
CA GLU A 150 -1.86 1.74 25.95
C GLU A 150 -2.49 2.30 24.66
N PRO A 151 -2.52 1.52 23.56
CA PRO A 151 -3.17 1.94 22.34
C PRO A 151 -4.69 2.06 22.55
N ARG A 152 -5.29 2.98 21.81
CA ARG A 152 -6.74 3.19 21.75
C ARG A 152 -7.19 3.33 20.30
N LEU A 153 -8.42 2.90 20.02
CA LEU A 153 -9.09 3.19 18.76
C LEU A 153 -9.55 4.65 18.77
N CYS A 154 -9.12 5.44 17.78
CA CYS A 154 -9.41 6.87 17.72
C CYS A 154 -10.46 7.20 16.66
N SER A 155 -10.41 6.51 15.51
CA SER A 155 -11.34 6.74 14.41
C SER A 155 -11.62 5.45 13.64
N VAL A 156 -12.84 5.32 13.13
CA VAL A 156 -13.24 4.32 12.13
C VAL A 156 -13.73 5.09 10.91
N MET A 157 -13.21 4.72 9.74
CA MET A 157 -13.46 5.43 8.50
C MET A 157 -13.94 4.46 7.43
N ASP A 158 -15.18 4.66 6.98
CA ASP A 158 -15.75 3.95 5.84
C ASP A 158 -15.58 4.75 4.55
N PHE A 159 -15.26 4.03 3.48
CA PHE A 159 -15.06 4.56 2.14
C PHE A 159 -15.75 3.69 1.09
N SER A 160 -16.32 4.34 0.08
CA SER A 160 -16.95 3.66 -1.05
C SER A 160 -15.98 3.55 -2.23
N TRP A 161 -16.11 2.46 -3.00
CA TRP A 161 -15.25 2.21 -4.14
C TRP A 161 -15.49 3.23 -5.26
N ARG A 162 -14.43 3.91 -5.70
CA ARG A 162 -14.48 4.79 -6.88
C ARG A 162 -13.99 4.09 -8.15
N GLY A 163 -12.83 3.45 -8.08
CA GLY A 163 -12.22 2.85 -9.27
C GLY A 163 -10.78 2.41 -9.09
N GLU A 164 -10.36 1.54 -10.01
CA GLU A 164 -8.97 1.09 -10.15
C GLU A 164 -8.34 1.79 -11.36
N TRP A 165 -7.12 2.28 -11.20
CA TRP A 165 -6.38 3.01 -12.20
C TRP A 165 -5.14 2.24 -12.62
N ARG A 166 -4.80 2.35 -13.91
CA ARG A 166 -3.54 1.81 -14.41
C ARG A 166 -2.39 2.66 -13.89
N MET A 167 -1.48 2.04 -13.16
CA MET A 167 -0.29 2.72 -12.69
C MET A 167 0.62 3.08 -13.88
N PRO A 168 1.10 4.33 -13.97
CA PRO A 168 2.15 4.71 -14.91
C PRO A 168 3.46 4.01 -14.52
N ASN A 169 4.06 3.28 -15.47
CA ASN A 169 5.31 2.54 -15.30
C ASN A 169 5.35 1.60 -14.07
N PRO A 170 4.47 0.58 -13.98
CA PRO A 170 4.31 -0.27 -12.78
C PRO A 170 5.57 -1.05 -12.36
N ASN A 171 6.57 -1.14 -13.24
CA ASN A 171 7.81 -1.89 -13.00
C ASN A 171 8.97 -1.02 -12.49
N ALA A 172 8.79 0.30 -12.37
CA ALA A 172 9.83 1.18 -11.86
C ALA A 172 10.11 0.92 -10.35
N SER A 173 11.38 0.99 -9.97
CA SER A 173 11.84 0.75 -8.59
C SER A 173 11.54 1.92 -7.66
N ASP A 174 11.37 3.13 -8.21
CA ASP A 174 11.14 4.40 -7.50
C ASP A 174 9.65 4.74 -7.30
N ILE A 175 8.74 3.80 -7.57
CA ILE A 175 7.28 4.06 -7.56
C ILE A 175 6.79 4.65 -6.25
N THR A 176 7.32 4.19 -5.13
CA THR A 176 6.99 4.76 -3.82
C THR A 176 7.34 6.25 -3.78
N ALA A 177 8.52 6.65 -4.25
CA ALA A 177 8.90 8.06 -4.34
C ALA A 177 8.00 8.85 -5.31
N ARG A 178 7.60 8.25 -6.44
CA ARG A 178 6.70 8.88 -7.44
C ARG A 178 5.25 9.03 -6.98
N VAL A 179 4.77 8.17 -6.10
CA VAL A 179 3.43 8.31 -5.50
C VAL A 179 3.42 9.42 -4.46
N MET A 180 4.53 9.57 -3.73
CA MET A 180 4.71 10.64 -2.73
C MET A 180 4.98 11.99 -3.41
N SER A 181 5.76 12.00 -4.50
CA SER A 181 6.02 13.16 -5.39
C SER A 181 5.47 12.89 -6.79
N PRO A 182 4.17 13.14 -7.05
CA PRO A 182 3.58 12.90 -8.36
C PRO A 182 4.15 13.86 -9.40
N ASP A 183 5.03 13.36 -10.26
CA ASP A 183 5.54 14.07 -11.45
C ASP A 183 4.43 14.43 -12.47
N TYR A 184 3.18 13.99 -12.23
CA TYR A 184 2.03 14.29 -13.09
C TYR A 184 1.67 15.78 -13.12
N VAL A 185 2.26 16.60 -12.25
CA VAL A 185 2.19 18.06 -12.30
C VAL A 185 3.35 18.63 -13.13
N ARG A 186 3.67 18.04 -14.29
CA ARG A 186 4.31 18.85 -15.34
C ARG A 186 3.25 19.82 -15.84
N ARG A 187 3.41 21.11 -15.51
CA ARG A 187 2.66 22.18 -16.18
C ARG A 187 2.83 22.00 -17.69
N PRO A 188 1.77 22.19 -18.50
CA PRO A 188 1.97 22.30 -19.94
C PRO A 188 2.95 23.45 -20.17
N GLY A 189 4.15 23.16 -20.69
CA GLY A 189 5.17 24.17 -21.04
C GLY A 189 6.50 24.18 -20.26
N SER A 190 6.88 23.09 -19.58
CA SER A 190 8.26 22.89 -19.07
C SER A 190 8.96 21.71 -19.71
#